data_AF-A0A2M7B0T0-F1
#
_entry.id   AF-A0A2M7B0T0-F1
#
_cell.length_a   1.000
_cell.length_b   1.000
_cell.length_c   1.000
_cell.angle_alpha   90.00
_cell.angle_beta   90.00
_cell.angle_gamma   90.00
#
_symmetry.space_group_name_H-M   'P 1'
#
loop_
_entity.id
_entity.type
_entity.pdbx_description
1 polymer ?
#
loop_
_entity_poly.entity_id
_entity_poly.type
_entity_poly.pdbx_seq_one_letter_code
_entity_poly.pdbx_strand_id
1 'polypeptide(L)'
;EKFSFIGNGSITGCKMCLLSNGAMKKAEDIAQKMTYIDLSTDNEFMNSYTASLFLPHTNLDMFPSIKMRETAAKKKSAKQTQKNI
;
A
#
# COMPACT_ATOMS: atom_id res chain seq x y z
N GLU A 1 14.43 4.79 3.94
CA GLU A 1 13.21 4.17 4.51
C GLU A 1 12.02 5.09 4.25
N LYS A 2 10.93 4.59 3.65
CA LYS A 2 9.71 5.39 3.39
C LYS A 2 8.49 4.92 4.19
N PHE A 3 8.60 3.79 4.87
CA PHE A 3 7.49 3.15 5.56
C PHE A 3 7.84 2.98 7.04
N SER A 4 6.90 3.36 7.91
CA SER A 4 6.99 3.18 9.37
C SER A 4 5.68 2.60 9.88
N PHE A 5 5.77 1.60 10.75
CA PHE A 5 4.61 1.00 11.38
C PHE A 5 4.32 1.69 12.71
N ILE A 6 3.13 2.29 12.82
CA ILE A 6 2.73 3.08 14.01
C ILE A 6 1.82 2.32 14.98
N GLY A 7 1.43 1.08 14.66
CA GLY A 7 0.46 0.32 15.46
C GLY A 7 -0.94 0.95 15.44
N ASN A 8 -1.62 0.99 16.59
CA ASN A 8 -2.95 1.58 16.71
C ASN A 8 -2.86 3.11 16.85
N GLY A 9 -2.90 3.79 15.70
CA GLY A 9 -2.89 5.26 15.64
C GLY A 9 -4.11 5.89 16.32
N SER A 10 -5.28 5.24 16.29
CA SER A 10 -6.52 5.75 16.87
C SER A 10 -6.46 5.84 18.40
N ILE A 11 -6.07 4.75 19.08
CA ILE A 11 -5.92 4.74 20.55
C ILE A 11 -4.81 5.68 20.99
N THR A 12 -3.69 5.70 20.25
CA THR A 12 -2.56 6.61 20.53
C THR A 12 -3.01 8.06 20.46
N GLY A 13 -3.74 8.45 19.39
CA GLY A 13 -4.28 9.79 19.23
C GLY A 13 -5.30 10.14 20.32
N CYS A 14 -6.22 9.23 20.65
CA CYS A 14 -7.19 9.42 21.73
C CYS A 14 -6.50 9.71 23.06
N LYS A 15 -5.49 8.92 23.43
CA LYS A 15 -4.70 9.14 24.65
C LYS A 15 -4.00 10.51 24.63
N MET A 16 -3.47 10.94 23.48
CA MET A 16 -2.83 12.25 23.35
C MET A 16 -3.83 13.39 23.57
N CYS A 17 -5.01 13.32 22.96
CA CYS A 17 -6.06 14.32 23.14
C CYS A 17 -6.60 14.33 24.58
N LEU A 18 -6.75 13.17 25.20
CA LEU A 18 -7.20 13.06 26.60
C LEU A 18 -6.24 13.72 27.59
N LEU A 19 -4.93 13.64 27.35
CA LEU A 19 -3.90 14.15 28.25
C LEU A 19 -3.44 15.58 27.91
N SER A 20 -3.87 16.15 26.78
CA SER A 20 -3.39 17.46 26.32
C SER A 20 -4.44 18.24 25.54
N ASN A 21 -4.84 19.38 26.10
CA ASN A 21 -5.69 20.36 25.41
C ASN A 21 -5.06 20.89 24.12
N GLY A 22 -3.73 20.97 24.05
CA GLY A 22 -3.03 21.38 22.83
C GLY A 22 -3.13 20.33 21.73
N ALA A 23 -3.04 19.05 22.09
CA ALA A 23 -3.24 17.95 21.14
C ALA A 23 -4.69 17.90 20.64
N MET A 24 -5.66 18.13 21.53
CA MET A 24 -7.07 18.20 21.15
C MET A 24 -7.34 19.30 20.12
N LYS A 25 -6.91 20.54 20.40
CA LYS A 25 -7.04 21.66 19.45
C LYS A 25 -6.36 21.38 18.11
N LYS A 26 -5.18 20.74 18.14
CA LYS A 26 -4.48 20.36 16.92
C LYS A 26 -5.27 19.32 16.10
N ALA A 27 -5.92 18.36 16.76
CA ALA A 27 -6.77 17.39 16.09
C ALA A 27 -7.98 18.04 15.42
N GLU A 28 -8.61 19.03 16.10
CA GLU A 28 -9.70 19.84 15.54
C GLU A 28 -9.25 20.63 14.30
N ASP A 29 -8.11 21.32 14.39
CA ASP A 29 -7.52 22.07 13.26
C ASP A 29 -7.22 21.16 12.05
N ILE A 30 -6.74 19.93 12.30
CA ILE A 30 -6.49 18.95 11.25
C ILE A 30 -7.81 18.53 10.61
N ALA A 31 -8.82 18.20 11.42
CA ALA A 31 -10.13 17.78 10.93
C ALA A 31 -10.77 18.86 10.04
N GLN A 32 -10.66 20.14 10.41
CA GLN A 32 -11.17 21.25 9.60
C GLN A 32 -10.46 21.40 8.25
N LYS A 33 -9.22 20.93 8.13
CA LYS A 33 -8.42 20.98 6.89
C LYS A 33 -8.53 19.71 6.06
N MET A 34 -9.23 18.68 6.54
CA MET A 34 -9.43 17.43 5.79
C MET A 34 -10.56 17.60 4.77
N THR A 35 -10.27 17.31 3.51
CA THR A 35 -11.27 17.26 2.44
C THR A 35 -11.67 15.81 2.18
N TYR A 36 -12.96 15.52 2.24
CA TYR A 36 -13.49 14.23 1.84
C TYR A 36 -13.52 14.11 0.31
N ILE A 37 -12.99 13.00 -0.21
CA ILE A 37 -13.02 12.66 -1.63
C ILE A 37 -13.86 11.39 -1.78
N ASP A 38 -14.93 11.47 -2.58
CA ASP A 38 -15.80 10.33 -2.87
C ASP A 38 -15.25 9.52 -4.04
N LEU A 39 -14.84 8.28 -3.77
CA LEU A 39 -14.32 7.36 -4.77
C LEU A 39 -15.39 6.42 -5.35
N SER A 40 -16.60 6.42 -4.79
CA SER A 40 -17.67 5.51 -5.22
C SER A 40 -18.21 5.79 -6.63
N THR A 41 -18.01 7.02 -7.11
CA THR A 41 -18.42 7.48 -8.43
C THR A 41 -17.28 7.53 -9.44
N ASP A 42 -16.05 7.23 -9.01
CA ASP A 42 -14.86 7.27 -9.84
C ASP A 42 -14.63 5.93 -10.56
N ASN A 43 -14.84 5.93 -11.88
CA ASN A 43 -14.61 4.75 -12.71
C ASN A 43 -13.14 4.30 -12.74
N GLU A 44 -12.19 5.23 -12.62
CA GLU A 44 -10.75 4.90 -12.61
C GLU A 44 -10.37 4.17 -11.33
N PHE A 45 -10.95 4.59 -10.19
CA PHE A 45 -10.83 3.87 -8.93
C PHE A 45 -11.37 2.43 -9.05
N MET A 46 -12.55 2.25 -9.64
CA MET A 46 -13.15 0.91 -9.80
C MET A 46 -12.31 -0.01 -10.70
N ASN A 47 -11.70 0.53 -11.76
CA ASN A 47 -10.77 -0.20 -12.61
C ASN A 47 -9.52 -0.62 -11.83
N SER A 48 -8.93 0.30 -11.05
CA SER A 48 -7.75 0.05 -10.22
C SER A 48 -8.02 -0.96 -9.10
N TYR A 49 -9.19 -0.88 -8.48
CA TYR A 49 -9.66 -1.83 -7.48
C TYR A 49 -9.74 -3.25 -8.07
N THR A 50 -10.42 -3.41 -9.20
CA THR A 50 -10.56 -4.72 -9.87
C THR A 50 -9.21 -5.30 -10.27
N ALA A 51 -8.29 -4.47 -10.78
CA ALA A 51 -6.93 -4.87 -11.12
C ALA A 51 -6.12 -5.36 -9.89
N SER A 52 -6.41 -4.81 -8.72
CA SER A 52 -5.74 -5.15 -7.44
C SER A 52 -6.25 -6.44 -6.79
N LEU A 53 -7.31 -7.06 -7.32
CA LEU A 53 -7.82 -8.34 -6.82
C LEU A 53 -6.95 -9.54 -7.22
N PHE A 54 -5.99 -9.36 -8.12
CA PHE A 54 -5.03 -10.38 -8.52
C PHE A 54 -3.70 -10.16 -7.81
N LEU A 55 -3.00 -11.22 -7.44
CA LEU A 55 -1.70 -11.11 -6.77
C LEU A 55 -0.53 -11.22 -7.77
N PRO A 56 0.47 -10.32 -7.70
CA PRO A 56 0.52 -9.12 -6.83
C PRO A 56 -0.37 -7.97 -7.31
N HIS A 57 -0.69 -7.95 -8.61
CA HIS A 57 -1.59 -7.05 -9.33
C HIS A 57 -1.73 -7.58 -10.78
N THR A 58 -2.73 -7.18 -11.56
CA THR A 58 -2.79 -7.57 -13.00
C THR A 58 -1.63 -6.98 -13.81
N ASN A 59 -1.20 -5.76 -13.48
CA ASN A 59 -0.02 -5.11 -14.03
C ASN A 59 1.24 -5.39 -13.18
N LEU A 60 2.09 -6.31 -13.65
CA LEU A 60 3.35 -6.68 -12.98
C LEU A 60 4.43 -5.60 -13.02
N ASP A 61 4.33 -4.60 -13.91
CA ASP A 61 5.34 -3.53 -13.99
C ASP A 61 5.34 -2.63 -12.76
N MET A 62 4.24 -2.62 -12.01
CA MET A 62 4.13 -1.95 -10.70
C MET A 62 4.91 -2.67 -9.59
N PHE A 63 5.28 -3.94 -9.79
CA PHE A 63 5.98 -4.78 -8.82
C PHE A 63 7.32 -5.29 -9.38
N PRO A 64 8.29 -4.39 -9.66
CA PRO A 64 9.54 -4.74 -10.32
C PRO A 64 10.35 -5.81 -9.56
N SER A 65 10.24 -5.83 -8.23
CA SER A 65 10.91 -6.82 -7.38
C SER A 65 10.44 -8.27 -7.66
N ILE A 66 9.17 -8.46 -8.00
CA ILE A 66 8.59 -9.77 -8.30
C ILE A 66 8.91 -10.17 -9.74
N LYS A 67 8.78 -9.23 -10.69
CA LYS A 67 9.15 -9.45 -12.10
C LYS A 67 10.62 -9.90 -12.25
N MET A 68 11.53 -9.31 -11.47
CA MET A 68 12.93 -9.73 -11.41
C MET A 68 13.10 -11.16 -10.87
N ARG A 69 12.33 -11.57 -9.86
CA ARG A 69 12.37 -12.93 -9.33
C ARG A 69 11.84 -13.96 -10.32
N GLU A 70 10.75 -13.68 -11.02
CA GLU A 70 10.20 -14.60 -12.02
C GLU A 70 11.15 -14.81 -13.20
N THR A 71 11.74 -13.73 -13.72
CA THR A 71 12.71 -13.82 -14.82
C THR A 71 13.98 -14.57 -14.40
N ALA A 72 14.44 -14.36 -13.16
CA ALA A 72 15.55 -15.13 -12.59
C ALA A 72 15.20 -16.62 -12.40
N ALA A 73 13.98 -16.95 -11.96
CA ALA A 73 13.51 -18.32 -11.82
C ALA A 73 13.40 -19.04 -13.18
N LYS A 74 12.81 -18.40 -14.20
CA LYS A 74 12.70 -18.94 -15.56
C LYS A 74 14.09 -19.21 -16.19
N LYS A 75 15.08 -18.33 -15.95
CA LYS A 75 16.47 -18.54 -16.39
C LYS A 75 17.17 -19.72 -15.68
N LYS A 76 16.87 -19.97 -14.40
CA LYS A 76 17.41 -21.12 -13.66
C LYS A 76 16.83 -22.44 -14.16
N SER A 77 15.52 -22.50 -14.43
CA SER A 77 14.88 -23.70 -14.99
C SER A 77 15.41 -24.04 -16.40
N ALA A 78 15.62 -23.04 -17.25
CA ALA A 78 16.19 -23.24 -18.59
C ALA A 78 17.65 -23.74 -18.57
N LYS A 79 18.47 -23.28 -17.61
CA LYS A 79 19.85 -23.77 -17.42
C LYS A 79 19.93 -25.19 -16.88
N GLN A 80 18.95 -25.62 -16.07
CA GLN A 80 18.90 -26.99 -15.52
C GLN A 80 18.58 -28.01 -16.62
N THR A 81 17.69 -27.68 -17.56
CA THR A 81 17.32 -28.56 -18.69
C THR A 81 18.47 -28.75 -19.69
N GLN A 82 19.28 -27.71 -19.94
CA GLN A 82 20.45 -27.80 -20.84
C GLN A 82 21.65 -28.53 -20.23
N LYS A 83 21.67 -28.76 -18.91
CA LYS A 83 22.76 -29.48 -18.21
C LYS A 83 22.50 -30.98 -18.06
N ASN A 84 21.28 -31.42 -18.40
CA ASN A 84 20.81 -32.81 -18.33
C ASN A 84 20.65 -33.45 -19.73
N ILE A 85 21.20 -32.81 -20.77
CA ILE A 85 21.40 -33.33 -22.13
C ILE A 85 22.91 -33.30 -22.37
#